data_AF-A0A167FSL5-F1
#
_entry.id   AF-A0A167FSL5-F1
#
_cell.length_a   1.000
_cell.length_b   1.000
_cell.length_c   1.000
_cell.angle_alpha   90.00
_cell.angle_beta   90.00
_cell.angle_gamma   90.00
#
_symmetry.space_group_name_H-M   'P 1'
#
loop_
_entity.id
_entity.type
_entity.pdbx_description
1 polymer ?
#
loop_
_entity_poly.entity_id
_entity_poly.type
_entity_poly.pdbx_seq_one_letter_code
_entity_poly.pdbx_strand_id
1 'polypeptide(L)'
;MVRSRAVKGAYKMYNEREEKPTAALRAGLRSNVLLIKSDTGDHFELGWHVVNHRVDALDGYRLFQLANGAMYQWSTKGKFLERVFNIGEKESEVRERVAAVAINGNKGFTIRIDECKVPRELAIMTAMISYIDQWNTMIGVGGIYYRYQPSTVRWKRD
;
A
#
# COMPACT_ATOMS: atom_id res chain seq x y z
N MET A 1 22.54 0.72 -21.55
CA MET A 1 21.57 1.83 -21.61
C MET A 1 20.26 1.38 -20.95
N VAL A 2 20.12 1.58 -19.64
CA VAL A 2 18.98 1.07 -18.87
C VAL A 2 17.80 2.02 -19.11
N ARG A 3 16.87 1.61 -19.98
CA ARG A 3 15.60 2.33 -20.15
C ARG A 3 14.88 2.34 -18.81
N SER A 4 14.80 3.52 -18.20
CA SER A 4 13.82 3.83 -17.15
C SER A 4 12.45 3.41 -17.67
N ARG A 5 11.98 2.22 -17.25
CA ARG A 5 10.59 1.81 -17.45
C ARG A 5 9.76 2.60 -16.44
N ALA A 6 9.64 3.90 -16.67
CA ALA A 6 8.54 4.66 -16.11
C ALA A 6 7.27 3.97 -16.61
N VAL A 7 6.64 3.22 -15.72
CA VAL A 7 5.40 2.49 -16.00
C VAL A 7 4.36 3.57 -16.26
N LYS A 8 3.87 3.69 -17.51
CA LYS A 8 2.77 4.60 -17.86
C LYS A 8 1.64 4.45 -16.84
N GLY A 9 1.23 5.55 -16.21
CA GLY A 9 0.18 5.55 -15.17
C GLY A 9 0.61 5.15 -13.76
N ALA A 10 1.91 5.08 -13.46
CA ALA A 10 2.43 5.00 -12.09
C ALA A 10 2.64 6.40 -11.50
N TYR A 11 2.42 6.52 -10.19
CA TYR A 11 2.76 7.71 -9.42
C TYR A 11 4.20 7.62 -8.94
N LYS A 12 4.90 8.75 -8.90
CA LYS A 12 6.24 8.86 -8.31
C LYS A 12 6.11 9.44 -6.92
N MET A 13 6.78 8.85 -5.95
CA MET A 13 6.87 9.38 -4.60
C MET A 13 8.21 10.06 -4.40
N TYR A 14 8.17 11.22 -3.75
CA TYR A 14 9.33 12.01 -3.39
C TYR A 14 9.35 12.15 -1.86
N ASN A 15 10.55 12.16 -1.30
CA ASN A 15 10.77 12.70 0.03
C ASN A 15 11.07 14.20 -0.11
N GLU A 16 10.63 15.04 0.84
CA GLU A 16 10.89 16.49 0.86
C GLU A 16 12.37 16.85 0.72
N ARG A 17 13.28 15.93 1.09
CA ARG A 17 14.73 16.13 1.05
C ARG A 17 15.40 15.69 -0.25
N GLU A 18 14.67 15.06 -1.17
CA GLU A 18 15.26 14.38 -2.33
C GLU A 18 14.64 14.88 -3.65
N GLU A 19 15.49 15.25 -4.61
CA GLU A 19 15.04 15.61 -5.97
C GLU A 19 14.64 14.39 -6.83
N LYS A 20 15.15 13.21 -6.47
CA LYS A 20 14.87 11.96 -7.18
C LYS A 20 13.76 11.18 -6.46
N PRO A 21 12.90 10.47 -7.21
CA PRO A 21 11.84 9.70 -6.61
C PRO A 21 12.39 8.56 -5.76
N THR A 22 11.86 8.40 -4.56
CA THR A 22 12.21 7.31 -3.63
C THR A 22 11.44 6.04 -3.93
N ALA A 23 10.28 6.15 -4.59
CA ALA A 23 9.50 5.03 -5.06
C ALA A 23 8.63 5.36 -6.28
N ALA A 24 8.17 4.32 -6.96
CA ALA A 24 7.06 4.40 -7.92
C ALA A 24 5.94 3.46 -7.47
N LEU A 25 4.69 3.93 -7.55
CA LEU A 25 3.52 3.18 -7.10
C LEU A 25 2.44 3.14 -8.18
N ARG A 26 1.91 1.94 -8.43
CA ARG A 26 0.78 1.72 -9.31
C ARG A 26 -0.39 1.22 -8.47
N ALA A 27 -1.52 1.89 -8.62
CA ALA A 27 -2.77 1.55 -7.94
C ALA A 27 -3.83 1.20 -9.01
N GLY A 28 -4.59 0.14 -8.79
CA GLY A 28 -5.68 -0.33 -9.64
C GLY A 28 -5.82 -1.85 -9.62
N LEU A 29 -6.30 -2.45 -10.72
CA LEU A 29 -6.47 -3.92 -10.82
C LEU A 29 -5.16 -4.70 -10.62
N ARG A 30 -4.02 -4.09 -10.94
CA ARG A 30 -2.68 -4.62 -10.65
C ARG A 30 -1.90 -3.55 -9.90
N SER A 31 -1.88 -3.69 -8.58
CA SER A 31 -1.19 -2.74 -7.71
C SER A 31 0.23 -3.21 -7.41
N ASN A 32 1.18 -2.29 -7.40
CA ASN A 32 2.56 -2.59 -7.04
C ASN A 32 3.32 -1.35 -6.55
N VAL A 33 4.35 -1.60 -5.76
CA VAL A 33 5.34 -0.60 -5.32
C VAL A 33 6.69 -1.01 -5.91
N LEU A 34 7.41 -0.07 -6.49
CA LEU A 34 8.83 -0.16 -6.76
C LEU A 34 9.55 0.76 -5.77
N LEU A 35 10.19 0.19 -4.75
CA LEU A 35 11.07 0.94 -3.85
C LEU A 35 12.42 1.13 -4.52
N ILE A 36 12.84 2.39 -4.68
CA ILE A 36 14.07 2.78 -5.37
C ILE A 36 15.16 3.13 -4.35
N LYS A 37 14.79 3.80 -3.26
CA LYS A 37 15.69 4.24 -2.19
C LYS A 37 15.00 4.15 -0.83
N SER A 38 15.78 3.83 0.21
CA SER A 38 15.37 3.93 1.61
C SER A 38 16.11 5.09 2.29
N ASP A 39 15.43 5.84 3.15
CA ASP A 39 16.03 6.93 3.93
C ASP A 39 16.81 6.43 5.16
N THR A 40 16.52 5.20 5.61
CA THR A 40 17.17 4.62 6.81
C THR A 40 18.52 3.97 6.50
N GLY A 41 18.95 3.96 5.23
CA GLY A 41 20.16 3.23 4.80
C GLY A 41 19.99 1.71 4.77
N ASP A 42 18.91 1.19 5.35
CA ASP A 42 18.57 -0.22 5.27
C ASP A 42 18.05 -0.54 3.87
N HIS A 43 18.88 -1.26 3.11
CA HIS A 43 18.57 -1.82 1.79
C HIS A 43 17.47 -2.89 1.82
N PHE A 44 16.82 -3.10 2.96
CA PHE A 44 16.28 -4.39 3.34
C PHE A 44 15.32 -4.95 2.30
N GLU A 45 14.57 -4.11 1.55
CA GLU A 45 13.66 -4.58 0.49
C GLU A 45 13.46 -3.59 -0.66
N LEU A 46 14.54 -3.11 -1.28
CA LEU A 46 14.43 -2.40 -2.56
C LEU A 46 13.88 -3.34 -3.66
N GLY A 47 13.15 -2.78 -4.62
CA GLY A 47 12.58 -3.55 -5.74
C GLY A 47 11.05 -3.61 -5.76
N TRP A 48 10.54 -4.60 -6.50
CA TRP A 48 9.11 -4.73 -6.79
C TRP A 48 8.36 -5.50 -5.70
N HIS A 49 7.31 -4.87 -5.18
CA HIS A 49 6.35 -5.44 -4.25
C HIS A 49 4.98 -5.49 -4.91
N VAL A 50 4.44 -6.69 -5.11
CA VAL A 50 3.11 -6.86 -5.70
C VAL A 50 2.06 -6.76 -4.60
N VAL A 51 1.04 -5.94 -4.84
CA VAL A 51 -0.10 -5.78 -3.93
C VAL A 51 -1.32 -6.47 -4.53
N ASN A 52 -1.66 -7.63 -3.98
CA ASN A 52 -2.78 -8.45 -4.39
C ASN A 52 -4.08 -8.01 -3.72
N HIS A 53 -5.19 -8.31 -4.39
CA HIS A 53 -6.53 -7.97 -3.92
C HIS A 53 -7.21 -9.26 -3.45
N ARG A 54 -7.73 -9.26 -2.22
CA ARG A 54 -8.55 -10.36 -1.70
C ARG A 54 -9.80 -9.81 -1.05
N VAL A 55 -10.87 -10.55 -1.12
CA VAL A 55 -12.16 -10.20 -0.51
C VAL A 55 -12.67 -11.42 0.23
N ASP A 56 -13.18 -11.21 1.42
CA ASP A 56 -13.99 -12.20 2.13
C ASP A 56 -15.38 -11.61 2.44
N ALA A 57 -16.18 -12.35 3.21
CA ALA A 57 -17.52 -11.90 3.58
C ALA A 57 -17.52 -10.63 4.48
N LEU A 58 -16.39 -10.31 5.10
CA LEU A 58 -16.27 -9.25 6.10
C LEU A 58 -15.61 -7.99 5.54
N ASP A 59 -14.55 -8.12 4.74
CA ASP A 59 -13.77 -6.99 4.25
C ASP A 59 -13.07 -7.25 2.90
N GLY A 60 -12.60 -6.16 2.30
CA GLY A 60 -11.62 -6.16 1.22
C GLY A 60 -10.22 -5.90 1.76
N TYR A 61 -9.23 -6.61 1.24
CA TYR A 61 -7.85 -6.55 1.68
C TYR A 61 -6.89 -6.28 0.52
N ARG A 62 -5.82 -5.55 0.84
CA ARG A 62 -4.64 -5.38 -0.01
C ARG A 62 -3.48 -6.11 0.61
N LEU A 63 -3.05 -7.19 -0.01
CA LEU A 63 -2.04 -8.10 0.53
C LEU A 63 -0.72 -7.92 -0.19
N PHE A 64 0.36 -7.95 0.56
CA PHE A 64 1.70 -7.98 0.02
C PHE A 64 2.57 -8.90 0.87
N GLN A 65 3.61 -9.43 0.24
CA GLN A 65 4.55 -10.33 0.86
C GLN A 65 5.93 -9.71 0.80
N LEU A 66 6.64 -9.80 1.92
CA LEU A 66 8.02 -9.39 2.05
C LEU A 66 8.97 -10.49 1.57
N ALA A 67 10.22 -10.17 1.27
CA ALA A 67 11.20 -11.12 0.75
C ALA A 67 11.50 -12.24 1.76
N ASN A 68 11.36 -11.96 3.05
CA ASN A 68 11.46 -12.94 4.14
C ASN A 68 10.24 -13.87 4.27
N GLY A 69 9.27 -13.76 3.36
CA GLY A 69 8.05 -14.56 3.34
C GLY A 69 6.93 -14.04 4.24
N ALA A 70 7.16 -13.00 5.05
CA ALA A 70 6.14 -12.43 5.91
C ALA A 70 4.99 -11.80 5.10
N MET A 71 3.76 -12.15 5.46
CA MET A 71 2.56 -11.69 4.80
C MET A 71 1.95 -10.52 5.57
N TYR A 72 1.54 -9.49 4.84
CA TYR A 72 0.88 -8.32 5.38
C TYR A 72 -0.39 -8.00 4.60
N GLN A 73 -1.38 -7.43 5.29
CA GLN A 73 -2.60 -6.98 4.67
C GLN A 73 -3.09 -5.64 5.22
N TRP A 74 -3.57 -4.77 4.33
CA TRP A 74 -4.36 -3.60 4.70
C TRP A 74 -5.84 -3.92 4.63
N SER A 75 -6.56 -3.74 5.74
CA SER A 75 -8.03 -3.82 5.77
C SER A 75 -8.69 -2.56 5.20
N THR A 76 -9.82 -2.72 4.49
CA THR A 76 -10.55 -1.57 3.94
C THR A 76 -11.33 -0.83 5.01
N LYS A 77 -12.13 -1.57 5.79
CA LYS A 77 -12.98 -0.98 6.84
C LYS A 77 -12.13 -0.51 8.02
N GLY A 78 -11.31 -1.42 8.55
CA GLY A 78 -10.49 -1.21 9.74
C GLY A 78 -9.32 -0.26 9.54
N LYS A 79 -8.77 -0.17 8.32
CA LYS A 79 -7.60 0.69 7.99
C LYS A 79 -6.40 0.35 8.87
N PHE A 80 -6.25 -0.93 9.18
CA PHE A 80 -5.12 -1.49 9.89
C PHE A 80 -4.24 -2.26 8.93
N LEU A 81 -2.92 -2.17 9.16
CA LEU A 81 -1.95 -3.09 8.61
C LEU A 81 -1.80 -4.23 9.58
N GLU A 82 -2.04 -5.43 9.08
CA GLU A 82 -1.97 -6.65 9.86
C GLU A 82 -0.88 -7.54 9.26
N ARG A 83 0.07 -7.98 10.09
CA ARG A 83 0.94 -9.11 9.76
C ARG A 83 0.14 -10.39 9.99
N VAL A 84 0.07 -11.24 8.98
CA VAL A 84 -0.76 -12.44 9.00
C VAL A 84 0.11 -13.68 9.02
N PHE A 85 -0.20 -14.58 9.93
CA PHE A 85 0.39 -15.92 10.04
C PHE A 85 -0.69 -16.95 9.68
N ASN A 86 -0.29 -18.03 9.00
CA ASN A 86 -1.18 -19.14 8.60
C ASN A 86 -2.41 -18.68 7.80
N ILE A 87 -2.19 -17.81 6.81
CA ILE A 87 -3.29 -17.22 6.04
C ILE A 87 -4.15 -18.30 5.35
N GLY A 88 -5.46 -18.25 5.56
CA GLY A 88 -6.42 -19.23 5.03
C GLY A 88 -6.66 -20.45 5.92
N GLU A 89 -5.87 -20.63 6.99
CA GLU A 89 -6.11 -21.66 7.98
C GLU A 89 -7.04 -21.13 9.08
N LYS A 90 -8.33 -21.39 8.96
CA LYS A 90 -9.40 -20.76 9.77
C LYS A 90 -9.09 -20.63 11.26
N GLU A 91 -8.69 -21.73 11.92
CA GLU A 91 -8.50 -21.79 13.38
C GLU A 91 -7.10 -21.36 13.84
N SER A 92 -6.11 -21.37 12.95
CA SER A 92 -4.71 -21.06 13.26
C SER A 92 -4.25 -19.72 12.67
N GLU A 93 -5.10 -19.02 11.92
CA GLU A 93 -4.81 -17.71 11.35
C GLU A 93 -4.69 -16.67 12.46
N VAL A 94 -3.49 -16.12 12.60
CA VAL A 94 -3.19 -15.06 13.57
C VAL A 94 -2.93 -13.77 12.82
N ARG A 95 -3.60 -12.69 13.24
CA ARG A 95 -3.44 -11.34 12.68
C ARG A 95 -2.92 -10.40 13.75
N GLU A 96 -1.71 -9.89 13.56
CA GLU A 96 -1.09 -8.90 14.43
C GLU A 96 -1.17 -7.52 13.79
N ARG A 97 -1.76 -6.53 14.47
CA ARG A 97 -1.78 -5.15 13.98
C ARG A 97 -0.41 -4.49 14.17
N VAL A 98 0.14 -3.98 13.08
CA VAL A 98 1.47 -3.33 13.04
C VAL A 98 1.42 -1.88 12.56
N ALA A 99 0.32 -1.45 11.95
CA ALA A 99 0.08 -0.04 11.66
C ALA A 99 -1.42 0.29 11.61
N ALA A 100 -1.75 1.57 11.76
CA ALA A 100 -3.12 2.07 11.71
C ALA A 100 -3.18 3.39 10.94
N VAL A 101 -4.25 3.58 10.15
CA VAL A 101 -4.46 4.77 9.33
C VAL A 101 -5.74 5.51 9.75
N ALA A 102 -5.63 6.82 9.90
CA ALA A 102 -6.74 7.75 10.05
C ALA A 102 -6.85 8.62 8.80
N ILE A 103 -8.03 8.63 8.16
CA ILE A 103 -8.28 9.42 6.95
C ILE A 103 -8.58 10.88 7.32
N ASN A 104 -7.87 11.82 6.70
CA ASN A 104 -8.03 13.26 6.93
C ASN A 104 -8.86 13.91 5.81
N GLY A 105 -9.98 13.27 5.47
CA GLY A 105 -10.81 13.62 4.32
C GLY A 105 -9.99 13.71 3.03
N ASN A 106 -9.95 14.90 2.43
CA ASN A 106 -9.31 15.14 1.13
C ASN A 106 -7.83 15.50 1.24
N LYS A 107 -7.32 15.67 2.47
CA LYS A 107 -5.93 16.06 2.74
C LYS A 107 -4.98 14.86 2.80
N GLY A 108 -5.48 13.65 2.54
CA GLY A 108 -4.73 12.40 2.65
C GLY A 108 -5.06 11.66 3.94
N PHE A 109 -4.03 11.10 4.58
CA PHE A 109 -4.19 10.28 5.77
C PHE A 109 -3.00 10.44 6.73
N THR A 110 -3.23 10.15 8.01
CA THR A 110 -2.19 10.01 9.03
C THR A 110 -2.00 8.52 9.30
N ILE A 111 -0.76 8.05 9.35
CA ILE A 111 -0.42 6.66 9.64
C ILE A 111 0.43 6.59 10.91
N ARG A 112 0.14 5.60 11.77
CA ARG A 112 0.97 5.21 12.92
C ARG A 112 1.55 3.83 12.62
N ILE A 113 2.87 3.68 12.71
CA ILE A 113 3.61 2.48 12.30
C ILE A 113 4.44 1.98 13.48
N ASP A 114 4.39 0.68 13.74
CA ASP A 114 5.36 -0.02 14.58
C ASP A 114 6.57 -0.43 13.73
N GLU A 115 7.59 0.43 13.70
CA GLU A 115 8.78 0.27 12.85
C GLU A 115 9.63 -0.97 13.22
N CYS A 116 9.44 -1.53 14.41
CA CYS A 116 10.09 -2.78 14.80
C CYS A 116 9.52 -4.01 14.07
N LYS A 117 8.32 -3.89 13.48
CA LYS A 117 7.59 -5.02 12.88
C LYS A 117 7.38 -4.91 11.38
N VAL A 118 7.48 -3.70 10.84
CA VAL A 118 7.35 -3.45 9.41
C VAL A 118 8.22 -2.26 8.99
N PRO A 119 8.89 -2.32 7.83
CA PRO A 119 9.61 -1.17 7.31
C PRO A 119 8.65 0.00 7.05
N ARG A 120 9.01 1.17 7.56
CA ARG A 120 8.19 2.38 7.51
C ARG A 120 7.78 2.74 6.08
N GLU A 121 8.73 2.72 5.17
CA GLU A 121 8.54 3.07 3.76
C GLU A 121 7.53 2.13 3.11
N LEU A 122 7.64 0.81 3.33
CA LEU A 122 6.69 -0.17 2.81
C LEU A 122 5.27 0.05 3.34
N ALA A 123 5.14 0.30 4.64
CA ALA A 123 3.84 0.59 5.25
C ALA A 123 3.21 1.85 4.63
N ILE A 124 3.96 2.93 4.45
CA ILE A 124 3.47 4.17 3.83
C ILE A 124 3.06 3.94 2.36
N MET A 125 3.90 3.26 1.57
CA MET A 125 3.67 3.08 0.13
C MET A 125 2.45 2.19 -0.14
N THR A 126 2.32 1.10 0.61
CA THR A 126 1.18 0.17 0.50
C THR A 126 -0.11 0.77 1.07
N ALA A 127 -0.01 1.64 2.09
CA ALA A 127 -1.11 2.47 2.55
C ALA A 127 -1.55 3.47 1.47
N MET A 128 -0.61 4.07 0.73
CA MET A 128 -0.95 4.99 -0.36
C MET A 128 -1.68 4.29 -1.51
N ILE A 129 -1.26 3.08 -1.88
CA ILE A 129 -2.02 2.23 -2.82
C ILE A 129 -3.43 2.00 -2.30
N SER A 130 -3.56 1.64 -1.03
CA SER A 130 -4.85 1.43 -0.39
C SER A 130 -5.71 2.70 -0.35
N TYR A 131 -5.11 3.86 -0.13
CA TYR A 131 -5.81 5.14 -0.16
C TYR A 131 -6.36 5.45 -1.56
N ILE A 132 -5.54 5.26 -2.59
CA ILE A 132 -5.92 5.51 -3.99
C ILE A 132 -6.98 4.52 -4.47
N ASP A 133 -6.84 3.25 -4.11
CA ASP A 133 -7.67 2.17 -4.64
C ASP A 133 -8.93 1.90 -3.83
N GLN A 134 -8.90 1.99 -2.50
CA GLN A 134 -10.02 1.53 -1.67
C GLN A 134 -10.56 2.62 -0.74
N TRP A 135 -9.71 3.30 0.04
CA TRP A 135 -10.20 4.17 1.12
C TRP A 135 -10.77 5.51 0.66
N ASN A 136 -10.41 5.97 -0.54
CA ASN A 136 -10.93 7.21 -1.13
C ASN A 136 -11.98 6.96 -2.23
N THR A 137 -12.74 5.86 -2.12
CA THR A 137 -13.79 5.50 -3.08
C THR A 137 -15.13 5.28 -2.37
N MET A 138 -16.25 5.57 -3.05
CA MET A 138 -17.59 5.40 -2.49
C MET A 138 -18.24 4.04 -2.80
N ILE A 139 -17.82 3.36 -3.87
CA ILE A 139 -18.46 2.11 -4.34
C ILE A 139 -17.39 1.03 -4.53
N GLY A 140 -17.52 -0.06 -3.78
CA GLY A 140 -16.75 -1.29 -3.97
C GLY A 140 -17.65 -2.44 -4.39
N VAL A 141 -17.36 -3.09 -5.53
CA VAL A 141 -18.05 -4.28 -6.00
C VAL A 141 -17.03 -5.42 -6.08
N GLY A 142 -17.15 -6.43 -5.23
CA GLY A 142 -16.25 -7.60 -5.25
C GLY A 142 -14.77 -7.25 -5.07
N GLY A 143 -14.45 -6.21 -4.29
CA GLY A 143 -13.07 -5.73 -4.05
C GLY A 143 -12.48 -4.88 -5.18
N ILE A 144 -13.25 -4.67 -6.26
CA ILE A 144 -12.98 -3.70 -7.30
C ILE A 144 -13.71 -2.43 -6.91
N TYR A 145 -12.95 -1.37 -6.67
CA TYR A 145 -13.51 -0.09 -6.28
C TYR A 145 -13.59 0.82 -7.50
N TYR A 146 -14.80 1.30 -7.79
CA TYR A 146 -15.01 2.26 -8.86
C TYR A 146 -14.47 3.60 -8.42
N ARG A 147 -13.65 4.21 -9.30
CA ARG A 147 -13.10 5.55 -9.09
C ARG A 147 -14.21 6.59 -9.23
N TYR A 148 -14.98 6.81 -8.18
CA TYR A 148 -15.76 8.03 -8.01
C TYR A 148 -15.12 8.86 -6.90
N GLN A 149 -14.56 10.00 -7.27
CA GLN A 149 -13.93 10.95 -6.36
C GLN A 149 -14.98 12.00 -5.94
N PRO A 150 -15.63 11.89 -4.77
CA PRO A 150 -16.43 13.00 -4.24
C PRO A 150 -15.57 14.24 -3.98
N SER A 151 -14.25 14.04 -3.86
CA SER A 151 -13.24 15.06 -3.74
C SER A 151 -12.03 14.73 -4.61
N THR A 152 -11.69 15.66 -5.49
CA THR A 152 -10.55 15.54 -6.39
C THR A 152 -9.25 15.74 -5.62
N VAL A 153 -8.63 14.65 -5.17
CA VAL A 153 -7.20 14.72 -4.88
C VAL A 153 -6.48 14.73 -6.22
N ARG A 154 -5.98 15.92 -6.62
CA ARG A 154 -5.26 16.16 -7.89
C ARG A 154 -3.89 15.48 -7.86
N TRP A 155 -3.87 14.17 -8.06
CA TRP A 155 -2.62 13.44 -8.32
C TRP A 155 -2.38 13.37 -9.82
N LYS A 156 -1.33 14.05 -10.29
CA LYS A 156 -0.92 14.01 -11.71
C LYS A 156 -0.35 12.62 -12.00
N ARG A 157 -0.94 11.92 -12.97
CA ARG A 157 -0.36 10.70 -13.57
C ARG A 157 0.50 11.16 -14.74
N ASP A 158 1.72 10.65 -14.83
CA ASP A 158 2.59 10.78 -16.01
C ASP A 158 2.25 9.73 -17.07
#